data_AF-A0A4D8S679-F1
#
_entry.id   AF-A0A4D8S679-F1
#
_cell.length_a   1.000
_cell.length_b   1.000
_cell.length_c   1.000
_cell.angle_alpha   90.00
_cell.angle_beta   90.00
_cell.angle_gamma   90.00
#
_symmetry.space_group_name_H-M   'P 1'
#
loop_
_entity.id
_entity.type
_entity.pdbx_description
1 polymer ?
#
loop_
_entity_poly.entity_id
_entity_poly.type
_entity_poly.pdbx_seq_one_letter_code
_entity_poly.pdbx_strand_id
1 'polypeptide(L)'
;MSESQKLERLMKLKGAVAAGKYTMDGKLAEYKGNLPKEMAEMVAMMCAANTMMGRMQAEGFSKFSGMKWSPFHGWAVAAGDYAVCVMGQYGVFVEMAKADFNEIFKTLMEVAK
;
A
#
# COMPACT_ATOMS: atom_id res chain seq x y z
N MET A 1 -15.87 -8.59 -2.59
CA MET A 1 -14.75 -9.40 -3.12
C MET A 1 -14.18 -10.19 -1.96
N SER A 2 -13.85 -11.47 -2.16
CA SER A 2 -13.04 -12.21 -1.18
C SER A 2 -11.61 -11.64 -1.10
N GLU A 3 -10.86 -12.01 -0.07
CA GLU A 3 -9.46 -11.58 0.11
C GLU A 3 -8.58 -11.98 -1.07
N SER A 4 -8.65 -13.25 -1.49
CA SER A 4 -7.93 -13.73 -2.67
C SER A 4 -8.28 -12.93 -3.95
N GLN A 5 -9.55 -12.57 -4.16
CA GLN A 5 -9.98 -11.75 -5.31
C GLN A 5 -9.42 -10.33 -5.24
N LYS A 6 -9.34 -9.74 -4.04
CA LYS A 6 -8.73 -8.42 -3.81
C LYS A 6 -7.25 -8.44 -4.19
N LEU A 7 -6.51 -9.44 -3.73
CA LEU A 7 -5.09 -9.58 -4.05
C LEU A 7 -4.84 -9.89 -5.53
N GLU A 8 -5.67 -10.73 -6.15
CA GLU A 8 -5.61 -10.97 -7.60
C GLU A 8 -5.84 -9.71 -8.41
N ARG A 9 -6.77 -8.86 -7.96
CA ARG A 9 -7.03 -7.59 -8.61
C ARG A 9 -5.81 -6.67 -8.56
N LEU A 10 -5.11 -6.60 -7.43
CA LEU A 10 -3.87 -5.84 -7.30
C LEU A 10 -2.73 -6.43 -8.16
N MET A 11 -2.61 -7.76 -8.23
CA MET A 11 -1.61 -8.43 -9.06
C MET A 11 -1.81 -8.24 -10.57
N LYS A 12 -2.99 -7.79 -11.01
CA LYS A 12 -3.26 -7.44 -12.42
C LYS A 12 -2.76 -6.05 -12.82
N LEU A 13 -2.33 -5.22 -11.87
CA LEU A 13 -1.79 -3.90 -12.15
C LEU A 13 -0.46 -4.02 -12.91
N LYS A 14 -0.21 -3.10 -13.84
CA LYS A 14 1.05 -3.09 -14.59
C LYS A 14 2.22 -2.89 -13.65
N GLY A 15 3.24 -3.73 -13.82
CA GLY A 15 4.43 -3.73 -12.97
C GLY A 15 4.26 -4.39 -11.61
N ALA A 16 3.08 -4.93 -11.25
CA ALA A 16 2.89 -5.59 -9.96
C ALA A 16 3.82 -6.80 -9.78
N VAL A 17 4.61 -6.76 -8.70
CA VAL A 17 5.54 -7.82 -8.30
C VAL A 17 4.94 -8.67 -7.18
N ALA A 18 4.28 -8.00 -6.23
CA ALA A 18 3.58 -8.64 -5.13
C ALA A 18 2.48 -7.73 -4.59
N ALA A 19 1.43 -8.34 -4.04
CA ALA A 19 0.35 -7.65 -3.36
C ALA A 19 0.07 -8.35 -2.03
N GLY A 20 -0.29 -7.57 -1.01
CA GLY A 20 -0.50 -8.12 0.32
C GLY A 20 -1.53 -7.37 1.13
N LYS A 21 -2.07 -8.07 2.12
CA LYS A 21 -2.87 -7.54 3.21
C LYS A 21 -2.09 -7.70 4.51
N TYR A 22 -2.09 -6.66 5.32
CA TYR A 22 -1.45 -6.65 6.62
C TYR A 22 -2.41 -6.09 7.68
N THR A 23 -2.11 -6.39 8.94
CA THR A 23 -2.80 -5.81 10.09
C THR A 23 -2.12 -4.51 10.50
N MET A 24 -2.84 -3.60 11.17
CA MET A 24 -2.27 -2.31 11.57
C MET A 24 -1.15 -2.43 12.64
N ASP A 25 -1.04 -3.59 13.30
CA ASP A 25 0.09 -3.97 14.16
C ASP A 25 1.26 -4.63 13.40
N GLY A 26 1.20 -4.70 12.06
CA GLY A 26 2.32 -5.10 11.21
C GLY A 26 2.41 -6.60 10.89
N LYS A 27 1.37 -7.40 11.16
CA LYS A 27 1.36 -8.83 10.79
C LYS A 27 0.89 -9.01 9.36
N LEU A 28 1.55 -9.92 8.65
CA LEU A 28 1.12 -10.36 7.33
C LEU A 28 -0.14 -11.23 7.46
N ALA A 29 -1.22 -10.85 6.79
CA ALA A 29 -2.47 -11.61 6.78
C ALA A 29 -2.56 -12.54 5.56
N GLU A 30 -2.33 -12.01 4.36
CA GLU A 30 -2.35 -12.77 3.11
C GLU A 30 -1.50 -12.02 2.06
N TYR A 31 -0.87 -12.74 1.12
CA TYR A 31 -0.14 -12.12 0.01
C TYR A 31 -0.13 -12.99 -1.24
N LYS A 32 0.11 -12.34 -2.37
CA LYS A 32 0.37 -12.97 -3.67
C LYS A 32 1.62 -12.33 -4.29
N GLY A 33 2.33 -13.10 -5.11
CA GLY A 33 3.58 -12.69 -5.75
C GLY A 33 4.76 -13.56 -5.31
N ASN A 34 5.88 -13.40 -6.00
CA ASN A 34 7.08 -14.22 -5.75
C ASN A 34 8.01 -13.53 -4.74
N LEU A 35 7.56 -13.41 -3.50
CA LEU A 35 8.36 -12.92 -2.38
C LEU A 35 8.59 -14.06 -1.38
N PRO A 36 9.81 -14.24 -0.85
CA PRO A 36 10.02 -15.09 0.31
C PRO A 36 9.12 -14.64 1.47
N LYS A 37 8.52 -15.59 2.19
CA LYS A 37 7.55 -15.30 3.27
C LYS A 37 8.12 -14.33 4.32
N GLU A 38 9.36 -14.54 4.75
CA GLU A 38 10.04 -13.68 5.73
C GLU A 38 10.17 -12.23 5.23
N MET A 39 10.41 -12.04 3.93
CA MET A 39 10.46 -10.72 3.31
C MET A 39 9.07 -10.07 3.28
N ALA A 40 8.02 -10.85 2.97
CA ALA A 40 6.64 -10.36 3.00
C ALA A 40 6.20 -9.96 4.43
N GLU A 41 6.64 -10.69 5.46
CA GLU A 41 6.40 -10.35 6.86
C GLU A 41 7.13 -9.07 7.27
N MET A 42 8.39 -8.89 6.86
CA MET A 42 9.13 -7.65 7.08
C MET A 42 8.43 -6.45 6.41
N VAL A 43 7.97 -6.64 5.17
CA VAL A 43 7.21 -5.63 4.42
C VAL A 43 5.92 -5.25 5.15
N ALA A 44 5.20 -6.20 5.73
CA ALA A 44 3.98 -5.92 6.49
C ALA A 44 4.26 -4.99 7.69
N MET A 45 5.35 -5.23 8.43
CA MET A 45 5.78 -4.36 9.53
C MET A 45 6.15 -2.96 9.05
N MET A 46 6.92 -2.87 7.96
CA MET A 46 7.27 -1.58 7.33
C MET A 46 6.01 -0.81 6.91
N CYS A 47 5.04 -1.48 6.28
CA CYS A 47 3.80 -0.85 5.83
C CYS A 47 2.98 -0.30 7.00
N ALA A 48 2.89 -1.02 8.13
CA ALA A 48 2.24 -0.53 9.34
C ALA A 48 2.93 0.73 9.89
N ALA A 49 4.25 0.72 10.00
CA ALA A 49 5.02 1.87 10.48
C ALA A 49 4.82 3.11 9.60
N ASN A 50 4.96 2.97 8.28
CA ASN A 50 4.79 4.09 7.33
C ASN A 50 3.34 4.60 7.30
N THR A 51 2.36 3.73 7.49
CA THR A 51 0.94 4.12 7.58
C THR A 51 0.68 4.98 8.81
N MET A 52 1.26 4.62 9.96
CA MET A 52 1.16 5.46 11.17
C MET A 52 1.83 6.82 10.97
N MET A 53 3.03 6.84 10.37
CA MET A 53 3.75 8.07 10.05
C MET A 53 2.96 8.97 9.09
N GLY A 54 2.42 8.40 8.01
CA GLY A 54 1.62 9.13 7.03
C GLY A 54 0.33 9.72 7.62
N ARG A 55 -0.32 9.00 8.54
CA ARG A 55 -1.47 9.51 9.28
C ARG A 55 -1.08 10.72 10.14
N MET A 56 0.00 10.62 10.91
CA MET A 56 0.50 11.72 11.72
C MET A 56 0.83 12.95 10.87
N GLN A 57 1.47 12.76 9.72
CA GLN A 57 1.78 13.85 8.78
C GLN A 57 0.53 14.53 8.23
N ALA A 58 -0.46 13.75 7.76
CA ALA A 58 -1.70 14.29 7.20
C ALA A 58 -2.51 15.09 8.24
N GLU A 59 -2.62 14.56 9.46
CA GLU A 59 -3.33 15.22 10.57
C GLU A 59 -2.60 16.49 11.02
N GLY A 60 -1.28 16.38 11.25
CA GLY A 60 -0.45 17.50 11.69
C GLY A 60 -0.42 18.63 10.66
N PHE A 61 -0.24 18.30 9.37
CA PHE A 61 -0.20 19.29 8.31
C PHE A 61 -1.57 19.93 8.05
N SER A 62 -2.67 19.17 8.17
CA SER A 62 -4.02 19.75 8.11
C SER A 62 -4.21 20.84 9.16
N LYS A 63 -3.80 20.56 10.40
CA LYS A 63 -3.92 21.52 11.52
C LYS A 63 -3.03 22.75 11.34
N PHE A 64 -1.82 22.56 10.84
CA PHE A 64 -0.85 23.64 10.66
C PHE A 64 -1.18 24.57 9.48
N SER A 65 -1.55 23.99 8.33
CA SER A 65 -1.72 24.73 7.08
C SER A 65 -3.14 25.21 6.81
N GLY A 66 -4.16 24.63 7.45
CA GLY A 66 -5.57 24.83 7.11
C GLY A 66 -6.01 24.11 5.82
N MET A 67 -5.09 23.44 5.11
CA MET A 67 -5.43 22.60 3.96
C MET A 67 -6.10 21.31 4.41
N LYS A 68 -6.99 20.76 3.57
CA LYS A 68 -7.70 19.52 3.88
C LYS A 68 -6.90 18.29 3.45
N TRP A 69 -5.92 17.87 4.27
CA TRP A 69 -5.16 16.63 4.08
C TRP A 69 -5.79 15.42 4.79
N SER A 70 -6.61 15.66 5.80
CA SER A 70 -7.43 14.63 6.45
C SER A 70 -8.76 14.43 5.71
N PRO A 71 -9.24 13.18 5.55
CA PRO A 71 -8.67 11.95 6.10
C PRO A 71 -7.46 11.43 5.33
N PHE A 72 -6.52 10.80 6.03
CA PHE A 72 -5.41 10.07 5.40
C PHE A 72 -5.94 8.86 4.63
N HIS A 73 -5.66 8.81 3.32
CA HIS A 73 -6.11 7.74 2.45
C HIS A 73 -5.02 6.66 2.28
N GLY A 74 -3.85 7.04 1.78
CA GLY A 74 -2.78 6.11 1.45
C GLY A 74 -1.48 6.82 1.11
N TRP A 75 -0.47 6.06 0.71
CA TRP A 75 0.88 6.56 0.48
C TRP A 75 1.63 5.67 -0.51
N ALA A 76 2.73 6.19 -1.05
CA ALA A 76 3.70 5.41 -1.79
C ALA A 76 5.12 5.76 -1.34
N VAL A 77 6.01 4.78 -1.33
CA VAL A 77 7.46 4.99 -1.25
C VAL A 77 8.06 4.48 -2.55
N ALA A 78 8.78 5.36 -3.24
CA ALA A 78 9.50 5.08 -4.47
C ALA A 78 11.00 5.06 -4.18
N ALA A 79 11.69 3.99 -4.56
CA ALA A 79 13.14 3.83 -4.35
C ALA A 79 13.75 2.88 -5.40
N GLY A 80 14.86 3.32 -6.02
CA GLY A 80 15.50 2.56 -7.10
C GLY A 80 14.53 2.35 -8.27
N ASP A 81 14.34 1.11 -8.68
CA ASP A 81 13.43 0.74 -9.78
C ASP A 81 12.00 0.41 -9.30
N TYR A 82 11.75 0.43 -7.99
CA TYR A 82 10.52 -0.07 -7.41
C TYR A 82 9.77 0.97 -6.59
N ALA A 83 8.47 0.75 -6.43
CA ALA A 83 7.66 1.47 -5.46
C ALA A 83 6.74 0.50 -4.71
N VAL A 84 6.45 0.83 -3.45
CA VAL A 84 5.34 0.22 -2.70
C VAL A 84 4.23 1.27 -2.58
N CYS A 85 3.01 0.89 -2.93
CA CYS A 85 1.82 1.73 -2.81
C CYS A 85 0.83 1.07 -1.84
N VAL A 86 0.29 1.83 -0.90
CA VAL A 86 -0.52 1.31 0.21
C VAL A 86 -1.74 2.18 0.45
N MET A 87 -2.88 1.54 0.69
CA MET A 87 -4.12 2.18 1.14
C MET A 87 -4.87 1.25 2.10
N GLY A 88 -5.29 1.79 3.25
CA GLY A 88 -5.89 0.99 4.30
C GLY A 88 -4.94 -0.13 4.75
N GLN A 89 -5.39 -1.39 4.64
CA GLN A 89 -4.62 -2.59 5.00
C GLN A 89 -4.01 -3.32 3.80
N TYR A 90 -4.07 -2.75 2.60
CA TYR A 90 -3.63 -3.40 1.37
C TYR A 90 -2.47 -2.62 0.74
N GLY A 91 -1.55 -3.35 0.15
CA GLY A 91 -0.44 -2.77 -0.59
C GLY A 91 -0.04 -3.59 -1.81
N VAL A 92 0.65 -2.94 -2.74
CA VAL A 92 1.23 -3.54 -3.94
C VAL A 92 2.63 -3.00 -4.16
N PHE A 93 3.58 -3.89 -4.41
CA PHE A 93 4.92 -3.58 -4.91
C PHE A 93 4.88 -3.57 -6.43
N VAL A 94 5.48 -2.55 -7.05
CA VAL A 94 5.51 -2.37 -8.50
C VAL A 94 6.90 -2.02 -9.01
N GLU A 95 7.25 -2.51 -10.18
CA GLU A 95 8.32 -1.94 -11.01
C GLU A 95 7.86 -0.59 -11.57
N MET A 96 8.53 0.50 -11.20
CA MET A 96 8.09 1.85 -11.54
C MET A 96 8.07 2.13 -13.04
N ALA A 97 9.00 1.55 -13.80
CA ALA A 97 9.07 1.71 -15.25
C ALA A 97 7.79 1.22 -15.98
N LYS A 98 6.96 0.40 -15.32
CA LYS A 98 5.72 -0.17 -15.85
C LYS A 98 4.47 0.36 -15.15
N ALA A 99 4.63 1.03 -14.01
CA ALA A 99 3.54 1.38 -13.10
C ALA A 99 2.72 2.59 -13.59
N ASP A 100 1.40 2.52 -13.42
CA ASP A 100 0.51 3.67 -13.50
C ASP A 100 -0.01 3.99 -12.09
N PHE A 101 0.56 5.01 -11.46
CA PHE A 101 0.20 5.38 -10.08
C PHE A 101 -1.27 5.81 -9.95
N ASN A 102 -1.87 6.44 -10.98
CA ASN A 102 -3.28 6.82 -10.91
C ASN A 102 -4.18 5.59 -10.90
N GLU A 103 -3.89 4.60 -11.75
CA GLU A 103 -4.60 3.32 -11.78
C GLU A 103 -4.41 2.54 -10.47
N ILE A 104 -3.18 2.53 -9.94
CA ILE A 104 -2.83 1.85 -8.69
C ILE A 104 -3.62 2.43 -7.52
N PHE A 105 -3.59 3.76 -7.30
CA PHE A 105 -4.30 4.39 -6.18
C PHE A 105 -5.81 4.25 -6.30
N LYS A 106 -6.37 4.34 -7.52
CA LYS A 106 -7.79 4.05 -7.78
C LYS A 106 -8.14 2.62 -7.38
N THR A 107 -7.35 1.64 -7.84
CA THR A 107 -7.60 0.22 -7.57
C THR A 107 -7.45 -0.10 -6.09
N LEU A 108 -6.43 0.44 -5.43
CA LEU A 108 -6.23 0.32 -3.98
C LEU A 108 -7.42 0.90 -3.20
N MET A 109 -7.98 2.03 -3.61
CA MET A 109 -9.16 2.62 -2.98
C MET A 109 -10.40 1.72 -3.09
N GLU A 110 -10.56 1.02 -4.22
CA GLU A 110 -11.67 0.08 -4.40
C GLU A 110 -11.47 -1.23 -3.63
N VAL A 111 -10.21 -1.66 -3.47
CA VAL A 111 -9.84 -2.87 -2.71
C VAL A 111 -9.89 -2.65 -1.19
N ALA A 112 -9.53 -1.47 -0.71
CA ALA A 112 -9.47 -1.15 0.71
C ALA A 112 -10.84 -0.89 1.36
N LYS A 113 -11.90 -0.76 0.56
CA LYS A 113 -13.30 -0.74 1.03
C LYS A 113 -13.76 -2.14 1.42
#